data_AF-A0A8T7A1X3-F1
#
_entry.id   AF-A0A8T7A1X3-F1
#
_cell.length_a   1.000
_cell.length_b   1.000
_cell.length_c   1.000
_cell.angle_alpha   90.00
_cell.angle_beta   90.00
_cell.angle_gamma   90.00
#
_symmetry.space_group_name_H-M   'P 1'
#
loop_
_entity.id
_entity.type
_entity.pdbx_description
1 polymer ?
#
loop_
_entity_poly.entity_id
_entity_poly.type
_entity_poly.pdbx_seq_one_letter_code
_entity_poly.pdbx_strand_id
1 'polypeptide(L)'
;MRRKNPSRAVPALVRAGVVLAAANIVSPGALAEVRLTGLEGALLDNALIHLSLDEEPCDAPEWRVRERFNRAGAEIAAALEAYGFYAFEVEEQLELGDGCWQASFDVELGEPVRLREVDVNVRGAAAGDPSFSQFIADSGLVAGEPLRHGDYEQLKRRLVELAQRRGYVEAVYEISRVDVYPAAGFADVVMHLDSGPRYAFGEVAFNQELLEPALLDSYYEFRRGDPYDRQRLTELYVELTGSGYFSTVDVRPQLADREAKEIPVLVTLAGVRRYAISYGLGFSTDTGPRFRFGRVNRRVNRSGAQSGINGQLSPVISEIGYNYRFPYGDPRSEWISLDAGLKREETDTATSDTLELGARRVIRRRAGWQETRFLDLIIEDFVVADTRSRARLLTPGISWLKLEADDALRPAHGYRLGLEISGANDSLGSDTTFVQVDATAKWIYSFENQSRFLIRGRLGFTSERNFEELPPSVRFFAGGDNSVRGYEFESLGPVDADGDVIGGDRIAVASVEYDFPFSASWSGAVFLDVGNAFTGSDFDAKQGAGFGLRWQSPVGPIRFDIAWPIDDAVEQGARLHVSLGADL
;
A
#
# COMPACT_ATOMS: atom_id res chain seq x y z
N MET A 1 51.66 -12.36 -76.59
CA MET A 1 51.95 -10.93 -76.26
C MET A 1 52.32 -10.86 -74.78
N ARG A 2 53.61 -10.98 -74.42
CA ARG A 2 54.56 -9.93 -74.00
C ARG A 2 54.18 -9.11 -72.73
N ARG A 3 54.82 -9.48 -71.60
CA ARG A 3 55.60 -8.68 -70.60
C ARG A 3 55.16 -7.20 -70.38
N LYS A 4 55.01 -6.65 -69.17
CA LYS A 4 56.06 -6.34 -68.17
C LYS A 4 55.45 -5.54 -66.99
N ASN A 5 56.06 -5.72 -65.81
CA ASN A 5 56.04 -4.88 -64.58
C ASN A 5 56.31 -3.37 -64.83
N PRO A 6 56.13 -2.41 -63.87
CA PRO A 6 56.71 -2.48 -62.51
C PRO A 6 56.02 -1.75 -61.30
N SER A 7 56.44 -2.18 -60.09
CA SER A 7 56.70 -1.44 -58.82
C SER A 7 55.55 -0.66 -58.13
N ARG A 8 55.40 -0.59 -56.79
CA ARG A 8 56.39 -0.63 -55.69
C ARG A 8 55.68 -0.78 -54.31
N ALA A 9 56.37 -1.46 -53.39
CA ALA A 9 56.46 -1.26 -51.92
C ALA A 9 55.36 -1.74 -50.92
N VAL A 10 55.89 -2.32 -49.82
CA VAL A 10 55.41 -2.89 -48.53
C VAL A 10 55.86 -1.90 -47.40
N PRO A 11 55.50 -1.95 -46.08
CA PRO A 11 54.62 -2.81 -45.23
C PRO A 11 53.51 -1.98 -44.49
N ALA A 12 52.65 -2.41 -43.55
CA ALA A 12 52.69 -3.31 -42.38
C ALA A 12 51.23 -3.69 -41.97
N LEU A 13 50.87 -4.94 -41.64
CA LEU A 13 50.90 -5.58 -40.30
C LEU A 13 50.12 -4.84 -39.19
N VAL A 14 48.88 -5.27 -38.89
CA VAL A 14 48.38 -5.56 -37.53
C VAL A 14 47.32 -6.67 -37.61
N ARG A 15 47.57 -7.77 -36.89
CA ARG A 15 46.64 -8.88 -36.64
C ARG A 15 45.62 -8.45 -35.58
N ALA A 16 44.31 -8.55 -35.86
CA ALA A 16 43.28 -8.51 -34.83
C ALA A 16 43.18 -9.90 -34.18
N GLY A 17 43.92 -10.08 -33.08
CA GLY A 17 43.76 -11.21 -32.18
C GLY A 17 42.57 -10.95 -31.24
N VAL A 18 41.68 -11.93 -31.15
CA VAL A 18 40.67 -12.03 -30.09
C VAL A 18 41.40 -12.08 -28.75
N VAL A 19 41.29 -11.02 -27.95
CA VAL A 19 41.67 -11.04 -26.54
C VAL A 19 40.45 -11.55 -25.78
N LEU A 20 40.48 -12.83 -25.39
CA LEU A 20 39.73 -13.26 -24.21
C LEU A 20 40.29 -12.45 -23.04
N ALA A 21 39.53 -11.45 -22.58
CA ALA A 21 39.73 -10.90 -21.25
C ALA A 21 39.28 -11.99 -20.27
N ALA A 22 40.25 -12.80 -19.82
CA ALA A 22 40.10 -13.53 -18.58
C ALA A 22 39.92 -12.47 -17.48
N ALA A 23 38.67 -12.19 -17.13
CA ALA A 23 38.38 -11.61 -15.84
C ALA A 23 38.92 -12.62 -14.82
N ASN A 24 40.04 -12.28 -14.18
CA ASN A 24 40.46 -12.95 -12.97
C ASN A 24 39.33 -12.75 -11.96
N ILE A 25 38.46 -13.75 -11.87
CA ILE A 25 37.67 -13.98 -10.67
C ILE A 25 38.72 -14.29 -9.63
N VAL A 26 39.17 -13.26 -8.90
CA VAL A 26 39.84 -13.44 -7.63
C VAL A 26 38.81 -14.19 -6.79
N SER A 27 39.04 -15.50 -6.63
CA SER A 27 38.34 -16.25 -5.60
C SER A 27 38.61 -15.51 -4.30
N PRO A 28 37.61 -15.17 -3.47
CA PRO A 28 37.90 -14.64 -2.15
C PRO A 28 38.89 -15.63 -1.52
N GLY A 29 40.09 -15.13 -1.18
CA GLY A 29 41.03 -15.94 -0.43
C GLY A 29 40.28 -16.49 0.76
N ALA A 30 40.41 -17.79 1.02
CA ALA A 30 39.86 -18.35 2.26
C ALA A 30 40.32 -17.46 3.42
N LEU A 31 39.42 -17.13 4.34
CA LEU A 31 39.73 -16.31 5.50
C LEU A 31 40.30 -17.19 6.61
N ALA A 32 41.03 -16.59 7.53
CA ALA A 32 41.48 -17.26 8.75
C ALA A 32 40.27 -17.86 9.47
N GLU A 33 40.40 -19.12 9.89
CA GLU A 33 39.32 -19.79 10.61
C GLU A 33 39.38 -19.36 12.08
N VAL A 34 38.33 -18.68 12.54
CA VAL A 34 38.18 -18.29 13.93
C VAL A 34 37.11 -19.16 14.58
N ARG A 35 37.49 -19.87 15.65
CA ARG A 35 36.57 -20.67 16.46
C ARG A 35 36.45 -20.05 17.85
N LEU A 36 35.25 -19.58 18.19
CA LEU A 36 34.89 -19.23 19.56
C LEU A 36 34.03 -20.33 20.18
N THR A 37 34.40 -20.77 21.37
CA THR A 37 33.67 -21.75 22.18
C THR A 37 33.36 -21.15 23.55
N GLY A 38 32.26 -21.59 24.17
CA GLY A 38 31.77 -21.05 25.45
C GLY A 38 30.84 -19.83 25.35
N LEU A 39 30.59 -19.32 24.13
CA LEU A 39 29.59 -18.27 23.86
C LEU A 39 28.45 -18.80 22.99
N GLU A 40 27.22 -18.34 23.24
CA GLU A 40 26.03 -18.70 22.46
C GLU A 40 25.18 -17.47 22.11
N GLY A 41 24.41 -17.57 21.01
CA GLY A 41 23.45 -16.56 20.58
C GLY A 41 24.07 -15.17 20.40
N ALA A 42 23.43 -14.15 20.99
CA ALA A 42 23.80 -12.74 20.82
C ALA A 42 25.22 -12.40 21.31
N LEU A 43 25.76 -13.16 22.28
CA LEU A 43 27.14 -12.98 22.76
C LEU A 43 28.16 -13.44 21.73
N LEU A 44 27.92 -14.61 21.12
CA LEU A 44 28.76 -15.16 20.06
C LEU A 44 28.75 -14.26 18.83
N ASP A 45 27.56 -13.84 18.40
CA ASP A 45 27.39 -12.94 17.25
C ASP A 45 28.12 -11.61 17.48
N ASN A 46 28.00 -11.01 18.68
CA ASN A 46 28.66 -9.75 19.00
C ASN A 46 30.18 -9.88 19.08
N ALA A 47 30.69 -10.98 19.65
CA ALA A 47 32.13 -11.24 19.73
C ALA A 47 32.73 -11.43 18.33
N LEU A 48 32.07 -12.19 17.44
CA LEU A 48 32.51 -12.38 16.06
C LEU A 48 32.58 -11.06 15.29
N ILE A 49 31.56 -10.19 15.42
CA ILE A 49 31.54 -8.88 14.74
C ILE A 49 32.70 -7.95 15.20
N HIS A 50 33.16 -8.09 16.43
CA HIS A 50 34.22 -7.23 16.99
C HIS A 50 35.62 -7.74 16.73
N LEU A 51 35.77 -9.00 16.32
CA LEU A 51 37.05 -9.59 16.01
C LEU A 51 37.54 -9.01 14.68
N SER A 52 38.77 -8.52 14.66
CA SER A 52 39.40 -8.07 13.42
C SER A 52 40.21 -9.17 12.72
N LEU A 53 40.23 -10.37 13.31
CA LEU A 53 41.00 -11.53 12.87
C LEU A 53 40.25 -12.42 11.86
N ASP A 54 38.92 -12.45 11.93
CA ASP A 54 38.05 -13.23 11.03
C ASP A 54 37.98 -12.63 9.61
N GLU A 55 38.35 -11.36 9.45
CA GLU A 55 38.48 -10.66 8.17
C GLU A 55 39.83 -10.90 7.46
N GLU A 56 40.81 -11.56 8.10
CA GLU A 56 42.15 -11.73 7.52
C GLU A 56 42.21 -12.91 6.53
N PRO A 57 42.81 -12.73 5.33
CA PRO A 57 43.04 -13.83 4.38
C PRO A 57 44.00 -14.91 4.90
N CYS A 58 43.84 -16.16 4.47
CA CYS A 58 44.75 -17.26 4.80
C CYS A 58 46.21 -16.99 4.39
N ASP A 59 46.45 -16.19 3.34
CA ASP A 59 47.78 -15.80 2.86
C ASP A 59 48.32 -14.52 3.53
N ALA A 60 47.66 -14.01 4.56
CA ALA A 60 48.11 -12.85 5.31
C ALA A 60 49.50 -13.07 5.94
N PRO A 61 50.38 -12.06 5.92
CA PRO A 61 51.69 -12.14 6.57
C PRO A 61 51.58 -12.46 8.07
N GLU A 62 52.40 -13.39 8.55
CA GLU A 62 52.39 -13.86 9.96
C GLU A 62 52.40 -12.71 10.99
N TRP A 63 53.16 -11.63 10.74
CA TRP A 63 53.24 -10.50 11.65
C TRP A 63 51.89 -9.78 11.84
N ARG A 64 51.05 -9.73 10.80
CA ARG A 64 49.73 -9.08 10.83
C ARG A 64 48.73 -9.96 11.56
N VAL A 65 48.69 -11.26 11.23
CA VAL A 65 47.82 -12.23 11.90
C VAL A 65 48.14 -12.29 13.39
N ARG A 66 49.42 -12.29 13.77
CA ARG A 66 49.83 -12.21 15.18
C ARG A 66 49.46 -10.89 15.85
N GLU A 67 49.54 -9.76 15.16
CA GLU A 67 49.09 -8.46 15.71
C GLU A 67 47.59 -8.49 16.03
N ARG A 68 46.78 -8.99 15.08
CA ARG A 68 45.33 -9.14 15.21
C ARG A 68 44.96 -10.13 16.31
N PHE A 69 45.62 -11.28 16.35
CA PHE A 69 45.46 -12.28 17.40
C PHE A 69 45.76 -11.70 18.79
N ASN A 70 46.86 -10.96 18.94
CA ASN A 70 47.20 -10.31 20.22
C ASN A 70 46.19 -9.22 20.65
N ARG A 71 45.33 -8.73 19.72
CA ARG A 71 44.23 -7.80 20.02
C ARG A 71 42.90 -8.51 20.27
N ALA A 72 42.74 -9.72 19.75
CA ALA A 72 41.49 -10.46 19.78
C ALA A 72 40.96 -10.65 21.21
N GLY A 73 41.83 -10.94 22.19
CA GLY A 73 41.41 -11.02 23.60
C GLY A 73 40.78 -9.72 24.13
N ALA A 74 41.31 -8.55 23.75
CA ALA A 74 40.74 -7.25 24.14
C ALA A 74 39.46 -6.91 23.35
N GLU A 75 39.35 -7.35 22.10
CA GLU A 75 38.14 -7.21 21.27
C GLU A 75 36.99 -8.07 21.82
N ILE A 76 37.28 -9.33 22.19
CA ILE A 76 36.36 -10.23 22.88
C ILE A 76 35.96 -9.63 24.23
N ALA A 77 36.92 -9.14 25.03
CA ALA A 77 36.64 -8.47 26.29
C ALA A 77 35.64 -7.32 26.12
N ALA A 78 35.89 -6.41 25.18
CA ALA A 78 35.00 -5.28 24.92
C ALA A 78 33.59 -5.73 24.49
N ALA A 79 33.50 -6.80 23.69
CA ALA A 79 32.24 -7.39 23.26
C ALA A 79 31.45 -8.01 24.42
N LEU A 80 32.13 -8.65 25.38
CA LEU A 80 31.53 -9.26 26.57
C LEU A 80 31.12 -8.21 27.61
N GLU A 81 31.95 -7.20 27.82
CA GLU A 81 31.67 -6.07 28.72
C GLU A 81 30.40 -5.32 28.31
N ALA A 82 30.14 -5.19 27.00
CA ALA A 82 28.92 -4.57 26.47
C ALA A 82 27.63 -5.28 26.95
N TYR A 83 27.71 -6.57 27.28
CA TYR A 83 26.64 -7.41 27.83
C TYR A 83 26.76 -7.63 29.35
N GLY A 84 27.65 -6.90 30.02
CA GLY A 84 27.81 -6.93 31.47
C GLY A 84 28.75 -8.02 31.99
N PHE A 85 29.44 -8.76 31.12
CA PHE A 85 30.40 -9.78 31.54
C PHE A 85 31.78 -9.16 31.72
N TYR A 86 32.15 -8.89 32.97
CA TYR A 86 33.46 -8.36 33.36
C TYR A 86 34.36 -9.40 34.02
N ALA A 87 33.78 -10.52 34.44
CA ALA A 87 34.51 -11.68 34.94
C ALA A 87 34.42 -12.77 33.88
N PHE A 88 35.53 -13.05 33.20
CA PHE A 88 35.66 -14.11 32.22
C PHE A 88 37.12 -14.52 32.10
N GLU A 89 37.37 -15.75 31.65
CA GLU A 89 38.70 -16.24 31.29
C GLU A 89 38.69 -16.60 29.79
N VAL A 90 39.79 -16.31 29.09
CA VAL A 90 39.94 -16.65 27.67
C VAL A 90 41.23 -17.45 27.49
N GLU A 91 41.09 -18.69 27.01
CA GLU A 91 42.21 -19.47 26.52
C GLU A 91 42.38 -19.25 25.01
N GLU A 92 43.51 -18.67 24.61
CA GLU A 92 43.78 -18.30 23.22
C GLU A 92 44.82 -19.25 22.60
N GLN A 93 44.52 -19.81 21.43
CA GLN A 93 45.46 -20.63 20.65
C GLN A 93 45.47 -20.19 19.19
N LEU A 94 46.67 -20.18 18.59
CA LEU A 94 46.87 -19.85 17.17
C LEU A 94 47.74 -20.93 16.52
N GLU A 95 47.19 -21.62 15.53
CA GLU A 95 47.85 -22.65 14.76
C GLU A 95 47.85 -22.31 13.26
N LEU A 96 48.82 -22.86 12.52
CA LEU A 96 48.86 -22.78 11.06
C LEU A 96 48.63 -24.19 10.51
N GLY A 97 47.39 -24.48 10.12
CA GLY A 97 46.95 -25.78 9.59
C GLY A 97 46.68 -25.69 8.08
N ASP A 98 47.18 -26.65 7.29
CA ASP A 98 46.94 -26.77 5.84
C ASP A 98 47.10 -25.46 5.03
N GLY A 99 48.01 -24.57 5.45
CA GLY A 99 48.29 -23.30 4.78
C GLY A 99 47.32 -22.15 5.10
N CYS A 100 46.47 -22.30 6.13
CA CYS A 100 45.62 -21.25 6.67
C CYS A 100 45.78 -21.12 8.19
N TRP A 101 45.65 -19.89 8.70
CA TRP A 101 45.67 -19.64 10.13
C TRP A 101 44.35 -20.07 10.77
N GLN A 102 44.44 -20.79 11.89
CA GLN A 102 43.32 -21.21 12.71
C GLN A 102 43.52 -20.63 14.12
N ALA A 103 42.61 -19.76 14.54
CA ALA A 103 42.61 -19.19 15.88
C ALA A 103 41.42 -19.74 16.68
N SER A 104 41.68 -20.27 17.86
CA SER A 104 40.63 -20.70 18.77
C SER A 104 40.67 -19.92 20.08
N PHE A 105 39.51 -19.46 20.51
CA PHE A 105 39.30 -18.76 21.78
C PHE A 105 38.26 -19.53 22.58
N ASP A 106 38.69 -20.17 23.66
CA ASP A 106 37.80 -20.83 24.62
C ASP A 106 37.47 -19.84 25.74
N VAL A 107 36.20 -19.42 25.83
CA VAL A 107 35.76 -18.38 26.76
C VAL A 107 34.95 -19.01 27.89
N GLU A 108 35.43 -18.87 29.12
CA GLU A 108 34.67 -19.22 30.32
C GLU A 108 34.03 -17.97 30.92
N LEU A 109 32.70 -17.88 30.82
CA LEU A 109 31.94 -16.75 31.38
C LEU A 109 31.74 -16.89 32.89
N GLY A 110 32.06 -15.83 33.63
CA GLY A 110 31.61 -15.65 35.01
C GLY A 110 30.19 -15.07 35.08
N GLU A 111 29.75 -14.76 36.31
CA GLU A 111 28.46 -14.10 36.52
C GLU A 111 28.47 -12.67 35.92
N PRO A 112 27.40 -12.26 35.22
CA PRO A 112 27.30 -10.91 34.71
C PRO A 112 27.10 -9.92 35.85
N VAL A 113 27.63 -8.72 35.66
CA VAL A 113 27.34 -7.57 36.52
C VAL A 113 25.85 -7.24 36.43
N ARG A 114 25.19 -7.11 37.58
CA ARG A 114 23.74 -6.80 37.65
C ARG A 114 23.49 -5.36 38.06
N LEU A 115 22.40 -4.78 37.57
CA LEU A 115 21.96 -3.44 37.96
C LEU A 115 21.52 -3.45 39.43
N ARG A 116 22.15 -2.65 40.28
CA ARG A 116 21.75 -2.50 41.68
C ARG A 116 20.80 -1.33 41.86
N GLU A 117 21.16 -0.18 41.29
CA GLU A 117 20.36 1.05 41.32
C GLU A 117 20.15 1.57 39.90
N VAL A 118 18.91 1.93 39.57
CA VAL A 118 18.54 2.56 38.31
C VAL A 118 17.78 3.85 38.64
N ASP A 119 18.50 4.97 38.60
CA ASP A 119 17.99 6.31 38.88
C ASP A 119 17.84 7.08 37.57
N VAL A 120 16.66 6.98 36.95
CA VAL A 120 16.30 7.72 35.74
C VAL A 120 15.23 8.75 36.07
N ASN A 121 15.62 10.01 36.09
CA ASN A 121 14.76 11.13 36.47
C ASN A 121 14.67 12.18 35.36
N VAL A 122 13.45 12.64 35.10
CA VAL A 122 13.17 13.75 34.18
C VAL A 122 12.69 14.95 35.00
N ARG A 123 13.41 16.06 34.87
CA ARG A 123 13.15 17.35 35.53
C ARG A 123 12.66 18.38 34.51
N GLY A 124 12.27 19.55 35.00
CA GLY A 124 11.73 20.63 34.17
C GLY A 124 10.27 20.40 33.79
N ALA A 125 9.82 21.01 32.70
CA ALA A 125 8.43 20.96 32.26
C ALA A 125 7.98 19.57 31.76
N ALA A 126 8.90 18.63 31.51
CA ALA A 126 8.58 17.26 31.13
C ALA A 126 8.31 16.32 32.31
N ALA A 127 8.59 16.74 33.55
CA ALA A 127 8.40 15.89 34.74
C ALA A 127 6.94 15.41 34.91
N GLY A 128 5.97 16.21 34.45
CA GLY A 128 4.55 15.87 34.46
C GLY A 128 4.01 15.27 33.16
N ASP A 129 4.86 15.00 32.16
CA ASP A 129 4.43 14.44 30.88
C ASP A 129 4.40 12.89 30.95
N PRO A 130 3.21 12.26 30.83
CA PRO A 130 3.08 10.80 30.93
C PRO A 130 3.92 10.03 29.90
N SER A 131 4.23 10.66 28.77
CA SER A 131 5.01 10.02 27.70
C SER A 131 6.43 9.66 28.17
N PHE A 132 7.03 10.45 29.07
CA PHE A 132 8.37 10.19 29.59
C PHE A 132 8.36 9.09 30.64
N SER A 133 7.42 9.14 31.58
CA SER A 133 7.31 8.10 32.62
C SER A 133 6.98 6.73 32.01
N GLN A 134 6.08 6.68 31.02
CA GLN A 134 5.79 5.45 30.28
C GLN A 134 7.03 4.96 29.50
N PHE A 135 7.72 5.86 28.80
CA PHE A 135 8.91 5.50 28.04
C PHE A 135 10.05 4.95 28.91
N ILE A 136 10.23 5.48 30.12
CA ILE A 136 11.21 4.97 31.10
C ILE A 136 10.79 3.61 31.62
N ALA A 137 9.50 3.41 31.95
CA ALA A 137 8.98 2.13 32.40
C ALA A 137 9.15 1.02 31.35
N ASP A 138 8.99 1.36 30.06
CA ASP A 138 9.13 0.43 28.95
C ASP A 138 10.59 0.19 28.52
N SER A 139 11.57 0.84 29.17
CA SER A 139 12.98 0.80 28.77
C SER A 139 13.69 -0.53 29.05
N GLY A 140 13.13 -1.36 29.94
CA GLY A 140 13.76 -2.62 30.37
C GLY A 140 14.94 -2.46 31.34
N LEU A 141 15.35 -1.22 31.68
CA LEU A 141 16.37 -0.96 32.69
C LEU A 141 15.76 -1.05 34.10
N VAL A 142 15.91 -2.22 34.72
CA VAL A 142 15.35 -2.53 36.03
C VAL A 142 16.44 -3.07 36.96
N ALA A 143 16.40 -2.69 38.23
CA ALA A 143 17.30 -3.25 39.24
C ALA A 143 17.12 -4.78 39.35
N GLY A 144 18.23 -5.51 39.42
CA GLY A 144 18.32 -6.97 39.47
C GLY A 144 18.68 -7.62 38.13
N GLU A 145 18.40 -6.95 37.02
CA GLU A 145 18.70 -7.45 35.66
C GLU A 145 20.20 -7.32 35.32
N PRO A 146 20.74 -8.17 34.42
CA PRO A 146 22.10 -8.03 33.90
C PRO A 146 22.30 -6.66 33.22
N LEU A 147 23.48 -6.05 33.43
CA LEU A 147 23.86 -4.82 32.75
C LEU A 147 24.01 -5.05 31.26
N ARG A 148 23.35 -4.23 30.44
CA ARG A 148 23.59 -4.13 28.99
C ARG A 148 23.84 -2.68 28.63
N HIS A 149 25.04 -2.37 28.14
CA HIS A 149 25.41 -1.00 27.77
C HIS A 149 24.56 -0.46 26.62
N GLY A 150 24.15 -1.35 25.71
CA GLY A 150 23.25 -1.01 24.61
C GLY A 150 21.91 -0.45 25.06
N ASP A 151 21.33 -0.99 26.14
CA ASP A 151 20.03 -0.55 26.68
C ASP A 151 20.15 0.85 27.30
N TYR A 152 21.24 1.09 28.05
CA TYR A 152 21.56 2.42 28.59
C TYR A 152 21.71 3.47 27.48
N GLU A 153 22.57 3.23 26.50
CA GLU A 153 22.82 4.19 25.42
C GLU A 153 21.57 4.40 24.54
N GLN A 154 20.77 3.34 24.33
CA GLN A 154 19.50 3.45 23.63
C GLN A 154 18.49 4.30 24.40
N LEU A 155 18.31 4.06 25.71
CA LEU A 155 17.41 4.85 26.55
C LEU A 155 17.85 6.32 26.56
N LYS A 156 19.14 6.57 26.80
CA LYS A 156 19.74 7.90 26.84
C LYS A 156 19.45 8.70 25.56
N ARG A 157 19.71 8.10 24.40
CA ARG A 157 19.45 8.73 23.09
C ARG A 157 17.95 8.97 22.88
N ARG A 158 17.12 7.95 23.10
CA ARG A 158 15.68 8.03 22.82
C ARG A 158 14.93 9.00 23.74
N LEU A 159 15.38 9.20 24.98
CA LEU A 159 14.82 10.22 25.88
C LEU A 159 15.03 11.64 25.35
N VAL A 160 16.20 11.94 24.80
CA VAL A 160 16.47 13.25 24.16
C VAL A 160 15.68 13.38 22.85
N GLU A 161 15.56 12.31 22.06
CA GLU A 161 14.72 12.31 20.86
C GLU A 161 13.23 12.54 21.20
N LEU A 162 12.73 11.91 22.26
CA LEU A 162 11.37 12.13 22.79
C LEU A 162 11.18 13.59 23.22
N ALA A 163 12.16 14.16 23.92
CA ALA A 163 12.15 15.56 24.33
C ALA A 163 12.07 16.51 23.12
N GLN A 164 12.97 16.34 22.16
CA GLN A 164 12.99 17.15 20.94
C GLN A 164 11.70 16.98 20.11
N ARG A 165 11.16 15.75 20.03
CA ARG A 165 9.89 15.48 19.33
C ARG A 165 8.73 16.24 19.95
N ARG A 166 8.69 16.38 21.28
CA ARG A 166 7.59 16.99 22.05
C ARG A 166 7.78 18.46 22.39
N GLY A 167 8.79 19.11 21.80
CA GLY A 167 9.03 20.55 21.94
C GLY A 167 9.93 20.94 23.11
N TYR A 168 10.58 19.99 23.77
CA TYR A 168 11.58 20.26 24.81
C TYR A 168 12.96 20.41 24.15
N VAL A 169 13.14 21.48 23.37
CA VAL A 169 14.34 21.70 22.53
C VAL A 169 15.59 22.08 23.33
N GLU A 170 15.43 22.44 24.59
CA GLU A 170 16.50 22.80 25.51
C GLU A 170 16.95 21.60 26.37
N ALA A 171 16.44 20.39 26.10
CA ALA A 171 16.68 19.23 26.94
C ALA A 171 18.17 18.84 26.99
N VAL A 172 18.69 18.67 28.20
CA VAL A 172 20.10 18.36 28.46
C VAL A 172 20.22 17.41 29.65
N TYR A 173 21.20 16.51 29.59
CA TYR A 173 21.55 15.68 30.74
C TYR A 173 22.39 16.48 31.72
N GLU A 174 21.91 16.62 32.95
CA GLU A 174 22.71 17.12 34.08
C GLU A 174 23.69 16.03 34.53
N ILE A 175 23.20 14.78 34.58
CA ILE A 175 23.97 13.59 34.94
C ILE A 175 23.61 12.47 33.96
N SER A 176 24.62 11.80 33.42
CA SER A 176 24.47 10.62 32.58
C SER A 176 25.72 9.77 32.75
N ARG A 177 25.66 8.74 33.60
CA ARG A 177 26.77 7.79 33.78
C ARG A 177 26.28 6.40 34.16
N VAL A 178 27.17 5.43 33.94
CA VAL A 178 27.06 4.04 34.43
C VAL A 178 28.30 3.77 35.26
N ASP A 179 28.12 3.52 36.55
CA ASP A 179 29.21 3.21 37.48
C ASP A 179 29.26 1.67 37.65
N VAL A 180 30.30 1.03 37.13
CA VAL A 180 30.45 -0.44 37.12
C VAL A 180 31.44 -0.87 38.21
N TYR A 181 31.06 -1.86 39.02
CA TYR A 181 31.89 -2.43 40.07
C TYR A 181 32.12 -3.94 39.84
N PRO A 182 33.04 -4.32 38.92
CA PRO A 182 33.22 -5.71 38.51
C PRO A 182 33.48 -6.68 39.67
N ALA A 183 34.38 -6.32 40.58
CA ALA A 183 34.74 -7.15 41.74
C ALA A 183 33.56 -7.39 42.70
N ALA A 184 32.56 -6.52 42.70
CA ALA A 184 31.39 -6.62 43.55
C ALA A 184 30.14 -7.13 42.79
N GLY A 185 30.24 -7.35 41.47
CA GLY A 185 29.18 -7.92 40.65
C GLY A 185 27.98 -7.00 40.40
N PHE A 186 28.09 -5.68 40.60
CA PHE A 186 26.99 -4.75 40.38
C PHE A 186 27.36 -3.47 39.62
N ALA A 187 26.36 -2.82 39.02
CA ALA A 187 26.46 -1.52 38.38
C ALA A 187 25.31 -0.60 38.81
N ASP A 188 25.58 0.70 38.87
CA ASP A 188 24.59 1.74 39.15
C ASP A 188 24.41 2.65 37.93
N VAL A 189 23.16 2.90 37.54
CA VAL A 189 22.81 3.75 36.40
C VAL A 189 22.17 5.03 36.93
N VAL A 190 22.72 6.19 36.55
CA VAL A 190 22.18 7.50 36.91
C VAL A 190 22.00 8.37 35.66
N MET A 191 20.76 8.77 35.38
CA MET A 191 20.37 9.64 34.28
C MET A 191 19.38 10.70 34.75
N HIS A 192 19.84 11.94 34.84
CA HIS A 192 18.99 13.09 35.17
C HIS A 192 18.90 14.02 33.95
N LEU A 193 17.74 14.02 33.30
CA LEU A 193 17.45 14.87 32.15
C LEU A 193 16.69 16.11 32.62
N ASP A 194 17.25 17.30 32.43
CA ASP A 194 16.47 18.55 32.51
C ASP A 194 15.87 18.83 31.13
N SER A 195 14.54 18.83 31.02
CA SER A 195 13.86 19.09 29.76
C SER A 195 13.85 20.56 29.36
N GLY A 196 14.10 21.48 30.30
CA GLY A 196 13.75 22.88 30.13
C GLY A 196 12.24 23.09 29.93
N PRO A 197 11.82 24.24 29.36
CA PRO A 197 10.42 24.55 29.08
C PRO A 197 9.90 23.80 27.84
N ARG A 198 8.58 23.56 27.79
CA ARG A 198 7.92 23.01 26.60
C ARG A 198 7.60 24.13 25.62
N TYR A 199 8.08 24.00 24.39
CA TYR A 199 7.76 24.96 23.33
C TYR A 199 6.41 24.66 22.68
N ALA A 200 5.75 25.71 22.21
CA ALA A 200 4.52 25.65 21.45
C ALA A 200 4.78 25.77 19.93
N PHE A 201 3.78 25.44 19.11
CA PHE A 201 3.78 25.80 17.70
C PHE A 201 3.73 27.32 17.53
N GLY A 202 4.61 27.85 16.69
CA GLY A 202 4.58 29.24 16.23
C GLY A 202 3.69 29.43 15.00
N GLU A 203 3.97 30.49 14.23
CA GLU A 203 3.31 30.73 12.94
C GLU A 203 3.64 29.63 11.92
N VAL A 204 2.63 29.21 11.16
CA VAL A 204 2.78 28.29 10.01
C VAL A 204 2.72 29.13 8.74
N ALA A 205 3.85 29.26 8.04
CA ALA A 205 3.94 30.02 6.80
C ALA A 205 3.97 29.09 5.59
N PHE A 206 3.12 29.35 4.59
CA PHE A 206 3.09 28.60 3.35
C PHE A 206 3.75 29.38 2.21
N ASN A 207 4.82 28.83 1.64
CA ASN A 207 5.48 29.38 0.46
C ASN A 207 4.91 28.73 -0.81
N GLN A 208 3.83 29.30 -1.33
CA GLN A 208 3.14 28.88 -2.56
C GLN A 208 2.11 29.91 -3.03
N GLU A 209 1.68 29.82 -4.30
CA GLU A 209 0.65 30.70 -4.90
C GLU A 209 -0.56 29.95 -5.48
N LEU A 210 -0.61 28.63 -5.29
CA LEU A 210 -1.55 27.72 -5.95
C LEU A 210 -2.93 27.70 -5.30
N LEU A 211 -2.98 27.58 -3.98
CA LEU A 211 -4.20 27.47 -3.19
C LEU A 211 -4.41 28.72 -2.34
N GLU A 212 -5.64 28.89 -1.86
CA GLU A 212 -5.99 29.91 -0.86
C GLU A 212 -5.43 29.51 0.52
N PRO A 213 -4.94 30.48 1.32
CA PRO A 213 -4.45 30.20 2.67
C PRO A 213 -5.47 29.48 3.55
N ALA A 214 -6.73 29.91 3.52
CA ALA A 214 -7.81 29.30 4.32
C ALA A 214 -7.99 27.80 4.03
N LEU A 215 -7.75 27.35 2.80
CA LEU A 215 -7.77 25.92 2.48
C LEU A 215 -6.56 25.21 3.09
N LEU A 216 -5.36 25.79 2.99
CA LEU A 216 -4.14 25.21 3.58
C LEU A 216 -4.21 25.13 5.11
N ASP A 217 -4.84 26.12 5.75
CA ASP A 217 -5.06 26.16 7.19
C ASP A 217 -5.95 25.02 7.69
N SER A 218 -6.75 24.42 6.81
CA SER A 218 -7.60 23.26 7.14
C SER A 218 -6.91 21.90 6.96
N TYR A 219 -5.65 21.85 6.52
CA TYR A 219 -4.87 20.60 6.42
C TYR A 219 -4.17 20.19 7.72
N TYR A 220 -4.11 21.05 8.72
CA TYR A 220 -3.54 20.74 10.03
C TYR A 220 -4.50 21.09 11.16
N GLU A 221 -4.45 20.31 12.24
CA GLU A 221 -5.38 20.46 13.38
C GLU A 221 -4.80 21.32 14.52
N PHE A 222 -3.48 21.54 14.53
CA PHE A 222 -2.83 22.31 15.57
C PHE A 222 -2.93 23.82 15.31
N ARG A 223 -2.91 24.60 16.40
CA ARG A 223 -2.92 26.06 16.33
C ARG A 223 -1.65 26.63 16.94
N ARG A 224 -1.33 27.87 16.59
CA ARG A 224 -0.29 28.63 17.30
C ARG A 224 -0.60 28.62 18.80
N GLY A 225 0.39 28.33 19.63
CA GLY A 225 0.25 28.18 21.08
C GLY A 225 -0.05 26.76 21.55
N ASP A 226 -0.45 25.83 20.67
CA ASP A 226 -0.56 24.42 21.05
C ASP A 226 0.84 23.86 21.36
N PRO A 227 0.96 22.89 22.30
CA PRO A 227 2.24 22.25 22.56
C PRO A 227 2.83 21.62 21.29
N TYR A 228 4.11 21.88 21.03
CA TYR A 228 4.78 21.37 19.84
C TYR A 228 4.83 19.84 19.86
N ASP A 229 4.52 19.22 18.73
CA ASP A 229 4.72 17.80 18.49
C ASP A 229 5.10 17.55 17.03
N ARG A 230 6.31 17.05 16.79
CA ARG A 230 6.82 16.77 15.44
C ARG A 230 5.97 15.72 14.70
N GLN A 231 5.23 14.86 15.42
CA GLN A 231 4.31 13.92 14.79
C GLN A 231 3.23 14.65 13.99
N ARG A 232 2.70 15.77 14.48
CA ARG A 232 1.69 16.57 13.78
C ARG A 232 2.21 17.23 12.50
N LEU A 233 3.51 17.52 12.43
CA LEU A 233 4.15 17.99 11.19
C LEU A 233 4.26 16.87 10.15
N THR A 234 4.47 15.64 10.61
CA THR A 234 4.49 14.44 9.75
C THR A 234 3.10 14.18 9.18
N GLU A 235 2.06 14.32 10.00
CA GLU A 235 0.67 14.22 9.56
C GLU A 235 0.35 15.30 8.51
N LEU A 236 0.72 16.57 8.75
CA LEU A 236 0.57 17.64 7.76
C LEU A 236 1.28 17.33 6.44
N TYR A 237 2.50 16.78 6.49
CA TYR A 237 3.22 16.35 5.29
C TYR A 237 2.45 15.28 4.50
N VAL A 238 1.93 14.26 5.19
CA VAL A 238 1.16 13.16 4.58
C VAL A 238 -0.13 13.70 3.95
N GLU A 239 -0.87 14.56 4.64
CA GLU A 239 -2.13 15.12 4.16
C GLU A 239 -1.93 16.03 2.94
N LEU A 240 -0.92 16.90 2.95
CA LEU A 240 -0.59 17.76 1.80
C LEU A 240 -0.11 16.93 0.60
N THR A 241 0.66 15.87 0.84
CA THR A 241 1.10 14.95 -0.23
C THR A 241 -0.09 14.18 -0.82
N GLY A 242 -0.99 13.70 0.05
CA GLY A 242 -2.20 12.96 -0.33
C GLY A 242 -3.27 13.81 -1.03
N SER A 243 -3.21 15.14 -0.89
CA SER A 243 -4.15 16.09 -1.52
C SER A 243 -4.16 16.03 -3.06
N GLY A 244 -3.04 15.60 -3.66
CA GLY A 244 -2.85 15.56 -5.11
C GLY A 244 -2.61 16.92 -5.77
N TYR A 245 -2.47 18.02 -5.01
CA TYR A 245 -2.13 19.34 -5.57
C TYR A 245 -0.64 19.57 -5.75
N PHE A 246 0.21 18.87 -4.99
CA PHE A 246 1.63 19.19 -4.87
C PHE A 246 2.51 18.01 -5.27
N SER A 247 3.55 18.29 -6.06
CA SER A 247 4.61 17.31 -6.39
C SER A 247 5.74 17.35 -5.37
N THR A 248 5.87 18.47 -4.65
CA THR A 248 6.88 18.69 -3.63
C THR A 248 6.20 19.27 -2.41
N VAL A 249 6.42 18.64 -1.26
CA VAL A 249 5.98 19.09 0.05
C VAL A 249 7.20 19.07 0.97
N ASP A 250 7.54 20.21 1.54
CA ASP A 250 8.67 20.36 2.45
C ASP A 250 8.19 21.11 3.71
N VAL A 251 8.01 20.37 4.80
CA VAL A 251 7.53 20.89 6.09
C VAL A 251 8.74 20.99 7.02
N ARG A 252 9.18 22.20 7.33
CA ARG A 252 10.39 22.43 8.14
C ARG A 252 10.10 23.27 9.38
N PRO A 253 10.36 22.74 10.59
CA PRO A 253 10.43 23.59 11.77
C PRO A 253 11.60 24.57 11.60
N GLN A 254 11.35 25.84 11.91
CA GLN A 254 12.37 26.88 11.93
C GLN A 254 13.10 26.89 13.27
N LEU A 255 14.14 27.72 13.39
CA LEU A 255 14.82 27.94 14.66
C LEU A 255 13.81 28.38 15.72
N ALA A 256 13.87 27.74 16.90
CA ALA A 256 12.96 28.01 17.99
C ALA A 256 13.16 29.42 18.55
N ASP A 257 12.08 30.18 18.68
CA ASP A 257 12.07 31.47 19.35
C ASP A 257 12.14 31.23 20.86
N ARG A 258 13.31 31.49 21.44
CA ARG A 258 13.56 31.22 22.87
C ARG A 258 12.89 32.22 23.81
N GLU A 259 12.49 33.39 23.33
CA GLU A 259 11.77 34.39 24.11
C GLU A 259 10.28 34.06 24.15
N ALA A 260 9.69 33.80 22.97
CA ALA A 260 8.28 33.43 22.86
C ALA A 260 8.00 31.98 23.28
N LYS A 261 9.03 31.13 23.36
CA LYS A 261 8.92 29.67 23.54
C LYS A 261 8.07 29.03 22.45
N GLU A 262 8.25 29.47 21.20
CA GLU A 262 7.51 29.01 20.02
C GLU A 262 8.47 28.43 18.96
N ILE A 263 7.98 27.47 18.17
CA ILE A 263 8.70 26.92 17.02
C ILE A 263 7.89 27.23 15.76
N PRO A 264 8.27 28.25 14.97
CA PRO A 264 7.62 28.55 13.70
C PRO A 264 7.84 27.42 12.69
N VAL A 265 6.94 27.29 11.72
CA VAL A 265 6.95 26.23 10.70
C VAL A 265 6.89 26.87 9.32
N LEU A 266 7.82 26.50 8.44
CA LEU A 266 7.77 26.88 7.04
C LEU A 266 7.39 25.67 6.20
N VAL A 267 6.35 25.83 5.39
CA VAL A 267 5.85 24.81 4.47
C VAL A 267 6.08 25.30 3.04
N THR A 268 6.98 24.66 2.32
CA THR A 268 7.25 24.98 0.90
C THR A 268 6.56 23.97 0.00
N LEU A 269 5.76 24.47 -0.95
CA LEU A 269 4.93 23.63 -1.80
C LEU A 269 5.16 23.93 -3.28
N ALA A 270 5.37 22.89 -4.09
CA ALA A 270 5.42 22.99 -5.54
C ALA A 270 4.29 22.18 -6.16
N GLY A 271 3.58 22.78 -7.12
CA GLY A 271 2.39 22.19 -7.72
C GLY A 271 2.68 21.05 -8.68
N VAL A 272 1.82 20.04 -8.68
CA VAL A 272 1.80 19.04 -9.76
C VAL A 272 1.39 19.69 -11.09
N ARG A 273 1.64 18.99 -12.20
CA ARG A 273 1.08 19.36 -13.51
C ARG A 273 -0.45 19.43 -13.40
N ARG A 274 -1.00 20.58 -13.80
CA ARG A 274 -2.43 20.91 -13.70
C ARG A 274 -3.33 19.88 -14.41
N TYR A 275 -2.90 19.40 -15.58
CA TYR A 275 -3.63 18.42 -16.35
C TYR A 275 -2.92 17.06 -16.34
N ALA A 276 -3.68 16.01 -16.09
CA ALA A 276 -3.28 14.63 -16.32
C ALA A 276 -4.21 14.02 -17.38
N ILE A 277 -3.63 13.43 -18.42
CA ILE A 277 -4.37 12.74 -19.47
C ILE A 277 -4.02 11.27 -19.38
N SER A 278 -5.04 10.42 -19.38
CA SER A 278 -4.91 8.97 -19.44
C SER A 278 -5.64 8.44 -20.68
N TYR A 279 -5.12 7.36 -21.22
CA TYR A 279 -5.75 6.58 -22.27
C TYR A 279 -5.46 5.11 -22.01
N GLY A 280 -6.39 4.25 -22.38
CA GLY A 280 -6.26 2.81 -22.18
C GLY A 280 -6.97 2.06 -23.29
N LEU A 281 -6.36 0.96 -23.72
CA LEU A 281 -7.00 -0.02 -24.58
C LEU A 281 -7.24 -1.26 -23.74
N GLY A 282 -8.39 -1.89 -23.92
CA GLY A 282 -8.70 -3.17 -23.30
C GLY A 282 -9.59 -3.99 -24.20
N PHE A 283 -9.89 -5.20 -23.76
CA PHE A 283 -10.77 -6.11 -24.44
C PHE A 283 -11.50 -6.92 -23.40
N SER A 284 -12.80 -7.13 -23.61
CA SER A 284 -13.53 -8.24 -23.01
C SER A 284 -14.42 -8.90 -24.03
N THR A 285 -14.75 -10.15 -23.76
CA THR A 285 -15.70 -10.92 -24.56
C THR A 285 -17.12 -10.36 -24.40
N ASP A 286 -17.44 -9.84 -23.22
CA ASP A 286 -18.74 -9.20 -22.92
C ASP A 286 -18.96 -7.91 -23.72
N THR A 287 -17.95 -7.05 -23.84
CA THR A 287 -18.13 -5.69 -24.41
C THR A 287 -17.35 -5.46 -25.70
N GLY A 288 -16.50 -6.42 -26.10
CA GLY A 288 -15.56 -6.27 -27.20
C GLY A 288 -14.34 -5.40 -26.87
N PRO A 289 -13.62 -4.89 -27.90
CA PRO A 289 -12.51 -3.95 -27.71
C PRO A 289 -13.02 -2.63 -27.10
N ARG A 290 -12.32 -2.16 -26.07
CA ARG A 290 -12.63 -0.91 -25.36
C ARG A 290 -11.48 0.09 -25.46
N PHE A 291 -11.82 1.33 -25.78
CA PHE A 291 -10.94 2.49 -25.62
C PHE A 291 -11.44 3.33 -24.46
N ARG A 292 -10.54 3.65 -23.51
CA ARG A 292 -10.81 4.56 -22.41
C ARG A 292 -9.95 5.81 -22.56
N PHE A 293 -10.53 6.96 -22.23
CA PHE A 293 -9.84 8.24 -22.18
C PHE A 293 -10.20 8.93 -20.86
N GLY A 294 -9.23 9.61 -20.26
CA GLY A 294 -9.43 10.42 -19.08
C GLY A 294 -8.64 11.71 -19.15
N ARG A 295 -9.22 12.80 -18.64
CA ARG A 295 -8.53 14.07 -18.42
C ARG A 295 -8.92 14.62 -17.06
N VAL A 296 -7.95 14.75 -16.17
CA VAL A 296 -8.12 15.38 -14.85
C VAL A 296 -7.48 16.77 -14.88
N ASN A 297 -8.26 17.79 -14.55
CA ASN A 297 -7.79 19.11 -14.14
C ASN A 297 -7.70 19.15 -12.61
N ARG A 298 -6.48 18.96 -12.09
CA ARG A 298 -6.19 18.86 -10.66
C ARG A 298 -6.38 20.18 -9.90
N ARG A 299 -6.57 21.29 -10.61
CA ARG A 299 -6.82 22.61 -10.00
C ARG A 299 -7.55 23.53 -10.98
N VAL A 300 -8.87 23.64 -10.84
CA VAL A 300 -9.71 24.57 -11.60
C VAL A 300 -9.51 26.00 -11.10
N ASN A 301 -9.50 26.20 -9.79
CA ASN A 301 -9.38 27.50 -9.11
C ASN A 301 -8.48 27.38 -7.85
N ARG A 302 -8.34 28.46 -7.10
CA ARG A 302 -7.51 28.49 -5.88
C ARG A 302 -8.19 27.91 -4.64
N SER A 303 -9.51 27.69 -4.68
CA SER A 303 -10.25 27.02 -3.59
C SER A 303 -10.12 25.49 -3.62
N GLY A 304 -9.31 24.94 -4.53
CA GLY A 304 -9.04 23.50 -4.61
C GLY A 304 -10.05 22.73 -5.47
N ALA A 305 -10.96 23.38 -6.18
CA ALA A 305 -11.85 22.65 -7.07
C ALA A 305 -11.07 21.90 -8.15
N GLN A 306 -11.53 20.70 -8.49
CA GLN A 306 -10.96 19.81 -9.50
C GLN A 306 -12.05 19.43 -10.50
N SER A 307 -11.66 19.11 -11.72
CA SER A 307 -12.59 18.54 -12.69
C SER A 307 -12.00 17.36 -13.44
N GLY A 308 -12.86 16.44 -13.85
CA GLY A 308 -12.53 15.25 -14.60
C GLY A 308 -13.43 15.12 -15.81
N ILE A 309 -12.86 14.65 -16.91
CA ILE A 309 -13.62 14.05 -18.02
C ILE A 309 -13.14 12.61 -18.13
N ASN A 310 -14.05 11.65 -18.17
CA ASN A 310 -13.78 10.25 -18.46
C ASN A 310 -14.66 9.82 -19.63
N GLY A 311 -14.17 8.91 -20.44
CA GLY A 311 -14.97 8.29 -21.48
C GLY A 311 -14.51 6.88 -21.79
N GLN A 312 -15.46 6.07 -22.22
CA GLN A 312 -15.24 4.70 -22.68
C GLN A 312 -16.00 4.50 -23.98
N LEU A 313 -15.37 3.86 -24.95
CA LEU A 313 -15.97 3.48 -26.22
C LEU A 313 -15.71 1.99 -26.44
N SER A 314 -16.79 1.24 -26.62
CA SER A 314 -16.80 -0.18 -26.98
C SER A 314 -18.06 -0.49 -27.79
N PRO A 315 -18.11 -1.61 -28.53
CA PRO A 315 -19.32 -2.01 -29.24
C PRO A 315 -20.60 -2.05 -28.39
N VAL A 316 -20.50 -2.50 -27.14
CA VAL A 316 -21.66 -2.65 -26.24
C VAL A 316 -21.90 -1.39 -25.41
N ILE A 317 -20.84 -0.75 -24.91
CA ILE A 317 -20.94 0.42 -24.01
C ILE A 317 -20.16 1.61 -24.57
N SER A 318 -20.84 2.75 -24.70
CA SER A 318 -20.24 4.04 -25.02
C SER A 318 -20.68 5.09 -24.01
N GLU A 319 -19.73 5.67 -23.26
CA GLU A 319 -20.02 6.65 -22.22
C GLU A 319 -19.05 7.82 -22.22
N ILE A 320 -19.54 8.97 -21.78
CA ILE A 320 -18.74 10.14 -21.42
C ILE A 320 -19.28 10.77 -20.14
N GLY A 321 -18.39 10.98 -19.18
CA GLY A 321 -18.67 11.59 -17.90
C GLY A 321 -17.87 12.88 -17.70
N TYR A 322 -18.48 13.84 -17.04
CA TYR A 322 -17.85 15.02 -16.49
C TYR A 322 -18.10 15.08 -14.98
N ASN A 323 -17.04 15.26 -14.21
CA ASN A 323 -17.09 15.47 -12.76
C ASN A 323 -16.49 16.83 -12.43
N TYR A 324 -17.15 17.61 -11.58
CA TYR A 324 -16.60 18.79 -10.93
C TYR A 324 -16.71 18.64 -9.43
N ARG A 325 -15.57 18.55 -8.74
CA ARG A 325 -15.53 18.35 -7.29
C ARG A 325 -14.82 19.49 -6.58
N PHE A 326 -15.26 19.83 -5.38
CA PHE A 326 -14.66 20.86 -4.55
C PHE A 326 -14.66 20.46 -3.06
N PRO A 327 -13.67 20.91 -2.28
CA PRO A 327 -13.66 20.68 -0.84
C PRO A 327 -14.87 21.36 -0.19
N TYR A 328 -15.49 20.71 0.80
CA TYR A 328 -16.66 21.26 1.51
C TYR A 328 -16.43 21.40 3.01
N GLY A 329 -16.22 20.27 3.70
CA GLY A 329 -15.89 20.23 5.12
C GLY A 329 -14.38 20.13 5.32
N ASP A 330 -13.93 19.03 5.91
CA ASP A 330 -12.51 18.72 6.01
C ASP A 330 -11.95 18.33 4.62
N PRO A 331 -11.09 19.15 4.00
CA PRO A 331 -10.62 18.88 2.63
C PRO A 331 -9.77 17.60 2.51
N ARG A 332 -9.29 17.06 3.63
CA ARG A 332 -8.54 15.79 3.70
C ARG A 332 -9.43 14.58 3.43
N SER A 333 -10.72 14.70 3.74
CA SER A 333 -11.64 13.55 3.75
C SER A 333 -13.00 13.82 3.11
N GLU A 334 -13.38 15.05 2.82
CA GLU A 334 -14.75 15.41 2.46
C GLU A 334 -14.86 16.32 1.24
N TRP A 335 -15.64 15.87 0.25
CA TRP A 335 -15.81 16.53 -1.04
C TRP A 335 -17.28 16.56 -1.46
N ILE A 336 -17.67 17.63 -2.15
CA ILE A 336 -18.88 17.66 -2.95
C ILE A 336 -18.49 17.53 -4.42
N SER A 337 -19.23 16.75 -5.17
CA SER A 337 -19.08 16.50 -6.60
C SER A 337 -20.40 16.76 -7.33
N LEU A 338 -20.30 17.39 -8.49
CA LEU A 338 -21.37 17.55 -9.46
C LEU A 338 -20.98 16.76 -10.69
N ASP A 339 -21.86 15.86 -11.10
CA ASP A 339 -21.59 14.88 -12.14
C ASP A 339 -22.59 15.04 -13.29
N ALA A 340 -22.11 14.85 -14.51
CA ALA A 340 -22.94 14.75 -15.70
C ALA A 340 -22.42 13.61 -16.58
N GLY A 341 -23.29 12.67 -16.92
CA GLY A 341 -22.95 11.48 -17.69
C GLY A 341 -23.90 11.27 -18.86
N LEU A 342 -23.36 10.83 -19.99
CA LEU A 342 -24.11 10.26 -21.09
C LEU A 342 -23.61 8.83 -21.30
N LYS A 343 -24.52 7.86 -21.34
CA LYS A 343 -24.21 6.44 -21.56
C LYS A 343 -25.16 5.89 -22.62
N ARG A 344 -24.60 5.17 -23.59
CA ARG A 344 -25.34 4.28 -24.48
C ARG A 344 -24.89 2.86 -24.22
N GLU A 345 -25.85 1.96 -24.06
CA GLU A 345 -25.64 0.54 -23.84
C GLU A 345 -26.52 -0.25 -24.82
N GLU A 346 -25.91 -1.18 -25.54
CA GLU A 346 -26.56 -2.00 -26.55
C GLU A 346 -26.12 -3.45 -26.33
N THR A 347 -26.96 -4.22 -25.66
CA THR A 347 -26.82 -5.67 -25.43
C THR A 347 -27.76 -6.44 -26.37
N ASP A 348 -27.68 -7.77 -26.34
CA ASP A 348 -28.62 -8.61 -27.08
C ASP A 348 -30.06 -8.54 -26.51
N THR A 349 -30.21 -8.07 -25.26
CA THR A 349 -31.47 -8.08 -24.51
C THR A 349 -32.10 -6.70 -24.36
N ALA A 350 -31.29 -5.64 -24.41
CA ALA A 350 -31.74 -4.27 -24.21
C ALA A 350 -30.87 -3.25 -24.96
N THR A 351 -31.49 -2.15 -25.36
CA THR A 351 -30.77 -0.93 -25.76
C THR A 351 -31.21 0.23 -24.88
N SER A 352 -30.26 0.99 -24.31
CA SER A 352 -30.55 2.18 -23.51
C SER A 352 -29.65 3.36 -23.88
N ASP A 353 -30.25 4.55 -23.90
CA ASP A 353 -29.57 5.84 -23.96
C ASP A 353 -29.91 6.61 -22.68
N THR A 354 -28.91 6.83 -21.82
CA THR A 354 -29.04 7.39 -20.47
C THR A 354 -28.34 8.74 -20.36
N LEU A 355 -29.04 9.74 -19.82
CA LEU A 355 -28.49 10.98 -19.27
C LEU A 355 -28.58 10.94 -17.76
N GLU A 356 -27.46 11.15 -17.08
CA GLU A 356 -27.37 11.20 -15.62
C GLU A 356 -26.81 12.55 -15.18
N LEU A 357 -27.49 13.23 -14.24
CA LEU A 357 -27.00 14.43 -13.57
C LEU A 357 -27.00 14.19 -12.06
N GLY A 358 -25.84 14.25 -11.43
CA GLY A 358 -25.67 13.87 -10.03
C GLY A 358 -25.10 14.97 -9.15
N ALA A 359 -25.54 15.00 -7.89
CA ALA A 359 -24.88 15.76 -6.83
C ALA A 359 -24.50 14.80 -5.70
N ARG A 360 -23.20 14.71 -5.40
CA ARG A 360 -22.64 13.70 -4.49
C ARG A 360 -21.80 14.33 -3.40
N ARG A 361 -21.94 13.85 -2.16
CA ARG A 361 -21.07 14.17 -1.03
C ARG A 361 -20.27 12.92 -0.67
N VAL A 362 -18.96 12.97 -0.89
CA VAL A 362 -18.03 11.85 -0.66
C VAL A 362 -17.24 12.13 0.62
N ILE A 363 -17.28 11.19 1.56
CA ILE A 363 -16.67 11.31 2.88
C ILE A 363 -15.80 10.07 3.16
N ARG A 364 -14.50 10.27 3.34
CA ARG A 364 -13.58 9.25 3.84
C ARG A 364 -13.70 9.17 5.36
N ARG A 365 -14.34 8.12 5.84
CA ARG A 365 -14.51 7.80 7.26
C ARG A 365 -13.25 7.11 7.80
N ARG A 366 -13.23 6.93 9.12
CA ARG A 366 -12.18 6.17 9.82
C ARG A 366 -12.10 4.73 9.31
N ALA A 367 -10.96 4.09 9.53
CA ALA A 367 -10.68 2.73 9.05
C ALA A 367 -10.79 2.54 7.53
N GLY A 368 -10.72 3.61 6.73
CA GLY A 368 -10.66 3.54 5.26
C GLY A 368 -12.01 3.30 4.56
N TRP A 369 -13.14 3.49 5.24
CA TRP A 369 -14.45 3.48 4.59
C TRP A 369 -14.69 4.77 3.81
N GLN A 370 -15.23 4.67 2.60
CA GLN A 370 -15.74 5.79 1.82
C GLN A 370 -17.25 5.75 1.83
N GLU A 371 -17.89 6.79 2.36
CA GLU A 371 -19.34 6.98 2.32
C GLU A 371 -19.68 8.02 1.24
N THR A 372 -20.60 7.69 0.35
CA THR A 372 -21.11 8.61 -0.67
C THR A 372 -22.59 8.81 -0.46
N ARG A 373 -23.05 10.05 -0.31
CA ARG A 373 -24.48 10.40 -0.32
C ARG A 373 -24.77 11.11 -1.62
N PHE A 374 -25.82 10.72 -2.33
CA PHE A 374 -26.07 11.24 -3.67
C PHE A 374 -27.55 11.53 -3.92
N LEU A 375 -27.78 12.37 -4.90
CA LEU A 375 -29.07 12.64 -5.53
C LEU A 375 -28.83 12.72 -7.03
N ASP A 376 -29.36 11.76 -7.76
CA ASP A 376 -29.15 11.63 -9.20
C ASP A 376 -30.48 11.83 -9.94
N LEU A 377 -30.45 12.59 -11.02
CA LEU A 377 -31.52 12.67 -12.01
C LEU A 377 -31.11 11.82 -13.20
N ILE A 378 -31.84 10.73 -13.42
CA ILE A 378 -31.61 9.77 -14.50
C ILE A 378 -32.74 9.94 -15.51
N ILE A 379 -32.42 10.13 -16.78
CA ILE A 379 -33.36 10.11 -17.89
C ILE A 379 -32.88 9.04 -18.85
N GLU A 380 -33.71 8.02 -19.08
CA GLU A 380 -33.34 6.86 -19.87
C GLU A 380 -34.42 6.57 -20.92
N ASP A 381 -34.00 6.56 -22.18
CA ASP A 381 -34.76 6.02 -23.29
C ASP A 381 -34.29 4.59 -23.54
N PHE A 382 -35.19 3.61 -23.49
CA PHE A 382 -34.79 2.20 -23.58
C PHE A 382 -35.74 1.36 -24.42
N VAL A 383 -35.20 0.25 -24.92
CA VAL A 383 -35.92 -0.84 -25.59
C VAL A 383 -35.54 -2.14 -24.89
N VAL A 384 -36.52 -2.87 -24.39
CA VAL A 384 -36.39 -4.21 -23.80
C VAL A 384 -37.52 -5.05 -24.36
N ALA A 385 -37.24 -6.28 -24.81
CA ALA A 385 -38.29 -7.16 -25.36
C ALA A 385 -39.14 -6.43 -26.42
N ASP A 386 -38.46 -5.80 -27.40
CA ASP A 386 -39.02 -4.96 -28.46
C ASP A 386 -39.95 -3.79 -28.03
N THR A 387 -40.04 -3.52 -26.73
CA THR A 387 -40.91 -2.48 -26.18
C THR A 387 -40.09 -1.23 -25.87
N ARG A 388 -40.40 -0.15 -26.58
CA ARG A 388 -39.77 1.17 -26.36
C ARG A 388 -40.46 1.92 -25.23
N SER A 389 -39.69 2.39 -24.27
CA SER A 389 -40.16 3.20 -23.15
C SER A 389 -39.15 4.29 -22.78
N ARG A 390 -39.57 5.18 -21.89
CA ARG A 390 -38.76 6.25 -21.29
C ARG A 390 -39.04 6.31 -19.81
N ALA A 391 -38.00 6.46 -19.00
CA ALA A 391 -38.11 6.70 -17.57
C ALA A 391 -37.31 7.94 -17.16
N ARG A 392 -37.89 8.75 -16.29
CA ARG A 392 -37.19 9.79 -15.52
C ARG A 392 -37.22 9.45 -14.04
N LEU A 393 -36.05 9.35 -13.42
CA LEU A 393 -35.89 8.99 -12.02
C LEU A 393 -35.15 10.10 -11.27
N LEU A 394 -35.70 10.56 -10.15
CA LEU A 394 -34.98 11.36 -9.17
C LEU A 394 -34.63 10.46 -7.99
N THR A 395 -33.37 10.05 -7.92
CA THR A 395 -32.89 8.94 -7.11
C THR A 395 -31.95 9.44 -6.01
N PRO A 396 -32.44 9.71 -4.79
CA PRO A 396 -31.58 9.82 -3.62
C PRO A 396 -30.97 8.45 -3.27
N GLY A 397 -29.74 8.47 -2.76
CA GLY A 397 -29.09 7.26 -2.27
C GLY A 397 -27.89 7.50 -1.37
N ILE A 398 -27.42 6.40 -0.79
CA ILE A 398 -26.22 6.34 0.03
C ILE A 398 -25.46 5.05 -0.27
N SER A 399 -24.13 5.15 -0.38
CA SER A 399 -23.26 3.98 -0.55
C SER A 399 -22.05 4.03 0.37
N TRP A 400 -21.56 2.83 0.71
CA TRP A 400 -20.34 2.61 1.47
C TRP A 400 -19.42 1.68 0.69
N LEU A 401 -18.17 2.09 0.55
CA LEU A 401 -17.11 1.32 -0.10
C LEU A 401 -15.93 1.19 0.86
N LYS A 402 -15.46 -0.03 1.08
CA LYS A 402 -14.19 -0.31 1.75
C LYS A 402 -13.32 -1.10 0.80
N LEU A 403 -12.14 -0.57 0.52
CA LEU A 403 -11.09 -1.23 -0.27
C LEU A 403 -9.83 -1.26 0.58
N GLU A 404 -9.27 -2.45 0.73
CA GLU A 404 -7.99 -2.68 1.40
C GLU A 404 -7.22 -3.73 0.62
N ALA A 405 -6.02 -3.39 0.18
CA ALA A 405 -5.19 -4.22 -0.66
C ALA A 405 -3.72 -3.91 -0.36
N ASP A 406 -2.88 -4.94 -0.33
CA ASP A 406 -1.44 -4.79 -0.16
C ASP A 406 -0.73 -4.23 -1.40
N ASP A 407 -1.24 -4.55 -2.59
CA ASP A 407 -0.75 -4.01 -3.88
C ASP A 407 -1.93 -3.62 -4.79
N ALA A 408 -1.77 -2.51 -5.52
CA ALA A 408 -2.82 -1.94 -6.35
C ALA A 408 -3.01 -2.65 -7.71
N LEU A 409 -1.99 -3.34 -8.22
CA LEU A 409 -2.01 -4.00 -9.53
C LEU A 409 -2.21 -5.50 -9.40
N ARG A 410 -1.57 -6.12 -8.40
CA ARG A 410 -1.67 -7.55 -8.10
C ARG A 410 -1.79 -7.76 -6.59
N PRO A 411 -2.98 -7.52 -6.01
CA PRO A 411 -3.21 -7.76 -4.60
C PRO A 411 -2.95 -9.23 -4.25
N ALA A 412 -2.03 -9.48 -3.32
CA ALA A 412 -1.84 -10.82 -2.75
C ALA A 412 -2.86 -11.05 -1.62
N HIS A 413 -3.12 -10.02 -0.81
CA HIS A 413 -4.15 -10.00 0.20
C HIS A 413 -4.98 -8.73 0.06
N GLY A 414 -6.30 -8.89 0.00
CA GLY A 414 -7.16 -7.72 -0.03
C GLY A 414 -8.63 -8.05 -0.11
N TYR A 415 -9.45 -7.04 0.13
CA TYR A 415 -10.88 -7.13 -0.01
C TYR A 415 -11.49 -5.81 -0.47
N ARG A 416 -12.62 -5.94 -1.16
CA ARG A 416 -13.50 -4.85 -1.56
C ARG A 416 -14.91 -5.19 -1.09
N LEU A 417 -15.50 -4.31 -0.29
CA LEU A 417 -16.89 -4.41 0.16
C LEU A 417 -17.64 -3.17 -0.29
N GLY A 418 -18.76 -3.36 -0.98
CA GLY A 418 -19.67 -2.31 -1.42
C GLY A 418 -21.07 -2.57 -0.89
N LEU A 419 -21.74 -1.51 -0.44
CA LEU A 419 -23.17 -1.52 -0.15
C LEU A 419 -23.76 -0.21 -0.65
N GLU A 420 -24.82 -0.28 -1.43
CA GLU A 420 -25.58 0.86 -1.91
C GLU A 420 -27.06 0.69 -1.57
N ILE A 421 -27.69 1.78 -1.15
CA ILE A 421 -29.12 1.89 -0.94
C ILE A 421 -29.60 3.12 -1.68
N SER A 422 -30.53 2.94 -2.61
CA SER A 422 -31.07 4.01 -3.45
C SER A 422 -32.58 3.81 -3.64
N GLY A 423 -33.27 4.81 -4.17
CA GLY A 423 -34.68 4.67 -4.49
C GLY A 423 -35.23 5.90 -5.16
N ALA A 424 -36.36 5.74 -5.85
CA ALA A 424 -37.09 6.81 -6.50
C ALA A 424 -38.54 6.82 -6.02
N ASN A 425 -39.19 7.97 -6.13
CA ASN A 425 -40.58 8.13 -5.74
C ASN A 425 -41.35 9.02 -6.71
N ASP A 426 -42.54 8.56 -7.10
CA ASP A 426 -43.45 9.25 -8.01
C ASP A 426 -43.82 10.66 -7.53
N SER A 427 -44.02 10.83 -6.22
CA SER A 427 -44.40 12.09 -5.58
C SER A 427 -43.25 13.10 -5.54
N LEU A 428 -42.02 12.68 -5.85
CA LEU A 428 -40.83 13.52 -5.95
C LEU A 428 -40.44 13.81 -7.41
N GLY A 429 -41.31 13.50 -8.37
CA GLY A 429 -41.11 13.81 -9.80
C GLY A 429 -40.45 12.69 -10.61
N SER A 430 -40.33 11.49 -10.03
CA SER A 430 -39.94 10.28 -10.78
C SER A 430 -41.16 9.68 -11.50
N ASP A 431 -40.92 8.91 -12.56
CA ASP A 431 -41.99 8.24 -13.29
C ASP A 431 -42.39 6.90 -12.64
N THR A 432 -41.53 6.33 -11.79
CA THR A 432 -41.82 5.12 -11.02
C THR A 432 -41.28 5.19 -9.59
N THR A 433 -41.74 4.29 -8.72
CA THR A 433 -41.36 4.22 -7.31
C THR A 433 -40.66 2.90 -7.01
N PHE A 434 -39.44 2.98 -6.49
CA PHE A 434 -38.69 1.81 -6.04
C PHE A 434 -37.74 2.13 -4.88
N VAL A 435 -37.29 1.10 -4.19
CA VAL A 435 -36.14 1.11 -3.27
C VAL A 435 -35.24 -0.05 -3.64
N GLN A 436 -33.95 0.21 -3.87
CA GLN A 436 -32.97 -0.79 -4.25
C GLN A 436 -31.85 -0.87 -3.21
N VAL A 437 -31.40 -2.10 -2.95
CA VAL A 437 -30.21 -2.42 -2.16
C VAL A 437 -29.30 -3.29 -3.03
N ASP A 438 -28.05 -2.87 -3.21
CA ASP A 438 -27.00 -3.64 -3.92
C ASP A 438 -25.78 -3.81 -3.00
N ALA A 439 -25.38 -5.05 -2.78
CA ALA A 439 -24.22 -5.41 -1.98
C ALA A 439 -23.22 -6.22 -2.81
N THR A 440 -21.96 -5.80 -2.81
CA THR A 440 -20.86 -6.48 -3.50
C THR A 440 -19.72 -6.81 -2.54
N ALA A 441 -19.10 -7.96 -2.75
CA ALA A 441 -17.94 -8.39 -1.99
C ALA A 441 -16.92 -9.07 -2.91
N LYS A 442 -15.65 -8.74 -2.73
CA LYS A 442 -14.53 -9.46 -3.33
C LYS A 442 -13.43 -9.63 -2.29
N TRP A 443 -12.87 -10.82 -2.19
CA TRP A 443 -11.80 -11.14 -1.26
C TRP A 443 -10.73 -11.96 -1.97
N ILE A 444 -9.48 -11.63 -1.68
CA ILE A 444 -8.29 -12.27 -2.25
C ILE A 444 -7.35 -12.61 -1.11
N TYR A 445 -6.86 -13.85 -1.14
CA TYR A 445 -5.87 -14.36 -0.21
C TYR A 445 -4.80 -15.13 -0.96
N SER A 446 -3.52 -14.90 -0.64
CA SER A 446 -2.40 -15.62 -1.26
C SER A 446 -1.69 -16.48 -0.23
N PHE A 447 -1.44 -17.73 -0.58
CA PHE A 447 -0.69 -18.66 0.26
C PHE A 447 0.82 -18.51 0.05
N GLU A 448 1.63 -19.13 0.92
CA GLU A 448 3.11 -19.06 0.87
C GLU A 448 3.70 -19.50 -0.48
N ASN A 449 3.04 -20.44 -1.15
CA ASN A 449 3.42 -20.93 -2.48
C ASN A 449 3.00 -19.99 -3.63
N GLN A 450 2.55 -18.77 -3.33
CA GLN A 450 2.02 -17.77 -4.27
C GLN A 450 0.72 -18.18 -5.01
N SER A 451 0.10 -19.31 -4.64
CA SER A 451 -1.27 -19.61 -5.07
C SER A 451 -2.24 -18.63 -4.45
N ARG A 452 -3.32 -18.33 -5.16
CA ARG A 452 -4.31 -17.32 -4.74
C ARG A 452 -5.68 -17.93 -4.70
N PHE A 453 -6.45 -17.54 -3.71
CA PHE A 453 -7.85 -17.87 -3.59
C PHE A 453 -8.65 -16.59 -3.68
N LEU A 454 -9.65 -16.58 -4.54
CA LEU A 454 -10.50 -15.43 -4.81
C LEU A 454 -11.95 -15.83 -4.58
N ILE A 455 -12.67 -15.02 -3.80
CA ILE A 455 -14.12 -15.11 -3.64
C ILE A 455 -14.74 -13.81 -4.13
N ARG A 456 -15.82 -13.91 -4.91
CA ARG A 456 -16.68 -12.79 -5.30
C ARG A 456 -18.13 -13.09 -4.96
N GLY A 457 -18.88 -12.07 -4.54
CA GLY A 457 -20.33 -12.14 -4.37
C GLY A 457 -21.02 -10.83 -4.73
N ARG A 458 -22.25 -10.93 -5.24
CA ARG A 458 -23.18 -9.82 -5.45
C ARG A 458 -24.59 -10.25 -5.03
N LEU A 459 -25.24 -9.43 -4.20
CA LEU A 459 -26.63 -9.60 -3.80
C LEU A 459 -27.35 -8.30 -4.08
N GLY A 460 -28.49 -8.36 -4.75
CA GLY A 460 -29.29 -7.19 -5.07
C GLY A 460 -30.77 -7.46 -4.88
N PHE A 461 -31.50 -6.43 -4.45
CA PHE A 461 -32.94 -6.46 -4.24
C PHE A 461 -33.53 -5.09 -4.55
N THR A 462 -34.52 -5.07 -5.42
CA THR A 462 -35.37 -3.92 -5.72
C THR A 462 -36.77 -4.24 -5.18
N SER A 463 -37.36 -3.28 -4.47
CA SER A 463 -38.77 -3.27 -4.13
C SER A 463 -39.44 -2.18 -4.95
N GLU A 464 -40.33 -2.58 -5.82
CA GLU A 464 -41.02 -1.72 -6.78
C GLU A 464 -42.54 -1.89 -6.73
N ARG A 465 -43.29 -0.95 -7.33
CA ARG A 465 -44.73 -1.10 -7.54
C ARG A 465 -45.08 -1.78 -8.85
N ASN A 466 -44.33 -1.46 -9.92
CA ASN A 466 -44.54 -1.96 -11.26
C ASN A 466 -43.17 -2.23 -11.92
N PHE A 467 -42.86 -3.49 -12.16
CA PHE A 467 -41.58 -3.90 -12.75
C PHE A 467 -41.42 -3.41 -14.20
N GLU A 468 -42.49 -3.35 -14.98
CA GLU A 468 -42.44 -2.94 -16.39
C GLU A 468 -42.00 -1.48 -16.57
N GLU A 469 -42.25 -0.63 -15.56
CA GLU A 469 -41.83 0.77 -15.54
C GLU A 469 -40.37 0.98 -15.12
N LEU A 470 -39.72 -0.04 -14.54
CA LEU A 470 -38.31 0.04 -14.19
C LEU A 470 -37.48 0.07 -15.48
N PRO A 471 -36.62 1.07 -15.70
CA PRO A 471 -35.69 1.01 -16.82
C PRO A 471 -34.57 -0.03 -16.58
N PRO A 472 -33.88 -0.51 -17.64
CA PRO A 472 -32.78 -1.46 -17.53
C PRO A 472 -31.71 -1.09 -16.50
N SER A 473 -31.36 0.19 -16.38
CA SER A 473 -30.34 0.66 -15.44
C SER A 473 -30.62 0.34 -13.96
N VAL A 474 -31.87 0.07 -13.59
CA VAL A 474 -32.28 -0.29 -12.21
C VAL A 474 -32.80 -1.73 -12.10
N ARG A 475 -32.77 -2.50 -13.19
CA ARG A 475 -33.03 -3.95 -13.19
C ARG A 475 -31.73 -4.70 -12.96
N PHE A 476 -31.83 -5.95 -12.52
CA PHE A 476 -30.68 -6.83 -12.41
C PHE A 476 -30.60 -7.83 -13.57
N PHE A 477 -29.40 -8.00 -14.10
CA PHE A 477 -29.06 -9.01 -15.10
C PHE A 477 -27.83 -9.80 -14.64
N ALA A 478 -27.78 -11.09 -14.98
CA ALA A 478 -26.65 -11.96 -14.69
C ALA A 478 -26.07 -12.57 -15.98
N GLY A 479 -24.91 -13.24 -15.87
CA GLY A 479 -24.15 -13.75 -17.02
C GLY A 479 -22.97 -12.84 -17.43
N GLY A 480 -21.94 -13.42 -18.05
CA GLY A 480 -20.70 -12.72 -18.44
C GLY A 480 -19.55 -12.79 -17.41
N ASP A 481 -18.45 -12.10 -17.71
CA ASP A 481 -17.15 -12.14 -17.01
C ASP A 481 -17.26 -11.84 -15.50
N ASN A 482 -18.13 -10.90 -15.14
CA ASN A 482 -18.29 -10.39 -13.78
C ASN A 482 -19.47 -11.00 -13.01
N SER A 483 -20.17 -11.96 -13.60
CA SER A 483 -21.35 -12.59 -13.02
C SER A 483 -21.20 -14.12 -13.00
N VAL A 484 -21.71 -14.82 -14.01
CA VAL A 484 -21.61 -16.28 -14.15
C VAL A 484 -20.95 -16.57 -15.49
N ARG A 485 -19.64 -16.88 -15.47
CA ARG A 485 -18.88 -17.25 -16.68
C ARG A 485 -19.44 -18.54 -17.28
N GLY A 486 -19.42 -18.65 -18.61
CA GLY A 486 -20.06 -19.73 -19.36
C GLY A 486 -21.40 -19.32 -19.98
N TYR A 487 -21.98 -18.22 -19.52
CA TYR A 487 -23.17 -17.59 -20.09
C TYR A 487 -22.82 -16.25 -20.75
N GLU A 488 -23.64 -15.84 -21.70
CA GLU A 488 -23.54 -14.55 -22.38
C GLU A 488 -23.75 -13.38 -21.42
N PHE A 489 -23.17 -12.23 -21.77
CA PHE A 489 -23.29 -11.01 -20.98
C PHE A 489 -24.78 -10.63 -20.82
N GLU A 490 -25.23 -10.51 -19.56
CA GLU A 490 -26.60 -10.12 -19.20
C GLU A 490 -27.73 -11.03 -19.75
N SER A 491 -27.41 -12.28 -20.07
CA SER A 491 -28.36 -13.28 -20.59
C SER A 491 -29.13 -14.10 -19.55
N LEU A 492 -28.83 -13.91 -18.26
CA LEU A 492 -29.49 -14.66 -17.19
C LEU A 492 -30.47 -13.76 -16.43
N GLY A 493 -31.74 -14.17 -16.44
CA GLY A 493 -32.82 -13.52 -15.73
C GLY A 493 -34.19 -14.03 -16.15
N PRO A 494 -35.28 -13.45 -15.59
CA PRO A 494 -36.62 -13.61 -16.11
C PRO A 494 -36.70 -13.27 -17.61
N VAL A 495 -37.52 -14.02 -18.34
CA VAL A 495 -37.77 -13.85 -19.77
C VAL A 495 -39.22 -13.47 -20.03
N ASP A 496 -39.48 -12.83 -21.16
CA ASP A 496 -40.83 -12.55 -21.63
C ASP A 496 -41.48 -13.76 -22.34
N ALA A 497 -42.59 -13.52 -23.05
CA ALA A 497 -43.32 -14.56 -23.77
C ALA A 497 -42.60 -15.05 -25.04
N ASP A 498 -41.72 -14.24 -25.61
CA ASP A 498 -40.96 -14.53 -26.83
C ASP A 498 -39.59 -15.17 -26.51
N GLY A 499 -39.20 -15.16 -25.23
CA GLY A 499 -37.99 -15.80 -24.70
C GLY A 499 -36.85 -14.82 -24.44
N ASP A 500 -37.09 -13.52 -24.57
CA ASP A 500 -36.10 -12.47 -24.40
C ASP A 500 -35.94 -12.10 -22.92
N VAL A 501 -34.70 -11.91 -22.47
CA VAL A 501 -34.38 -11.62 -21.06
C VAL A 501 -34.77 -10.18 -20.73
N ILE A 502 -35.63 -10.01 -19.73
CA ILE A 502 -36.15 -8.69 -19.31
C ILE A 502 -35.51 -8.17 -18.02
N GLY A 503 -34.69 -8.99 -17.36
CA GLY A 503 -34.06 -8.68 -16.07
C GLY A 503 -34.94 -9.00 -14.86
N GLY A 504 -34.36 -9.00 -13.66
CA GLY A 504 -35.03 -9.33 -12.40
C GLY A 504 -35.08 -8.18 -11.40
N ASP A 505 -35.97 -8.30 -10.39
CA ASP A 505 -36.00 -7.43 -9.20
C ASP A 505 -34.91 -7.82 -8.19
N ARG A 506 -34.29 -8.99 -8.36
CA ARG A 506 -33.27 -9.54 -7.47
C ARG A 506 -32.11 -10.13 -8.25
N ILE A 507 -30.95 -10.19 -7.61
CA ILE A 507 -29.79 -10.92 -8.09
C ILE A 507 -29.06 -11.58 -6.94
N ALA A 508 -28.58 -12.80 -7.17
CA ALA A 508 -27.65 -13.47 -6.29
C ALA A 508 -26.59 -14.16 -7.13
N VAL A 509 -25.33 -13.75 -6.94
CA VAL A 509 -24.16 -14.31 -7.63
C VAL A 509 -23.05 -14.56 -6.62
N ALA A 510 -22.40 -15.70 -6.74
CA ALA A 510 -21.21 -16.08 -6.00
C ALA A 510 -20.20 -16.74 -6.95
N SER A 511 -18.91 -16.54 -6.69
CA SER A 511 -17.83 -17.14 -7.47
C SER A 511 -16.67 -17.47 -6.56
N VAL A 512 -16.08 -18.64 -6.80
CA VAL A 512 -14.86 -19.11 -6.14
C VAL A 512 -13.84 -19.44 -7.22
N GLU A 513 -12.63 -18.91 -7.08
CA GLU A 513 -11.53 -19.10 -8.02
C GLU A 513 -10.23 -19.41 -7.27
N TYR A 514 -9.45 -20.35 -7.82
CA TYR A 514 -8.15 -20.73 -7.31
C TYR A 514 -7.10 -20.59 -8.42
N ASP A 515 -6.16 -19.66 -8.23
CA ASP A 515 -5.00 -19.45 -9.09
C ASP A 515 -3.81 -20.27 -8.57
N PHE A 516 -3.18 -21.07 -9.41
CA PHE A 516 -1.94 -21.79 -9.10
C PHE A 516 -0.79 -21.34 -10.01
N PRO A 517 0.28 -20.76 -9.47
CA PRO A 517 1.42 -20.30 -10.26
C PRO A 517 2.22 -21.49 -10.80
N PHE A 518 2.64 -21.39 -12.06
CA PHE A 518 3.58 -22.34 -12.67
C PHE A 518 4.82 -21.66 -13.28
N SER A 519 4.85 -20.32 -13.27
CA SER A 519 6.04 -19.51 -13.56
C SER A 519 5.92 -18.15 -12.86
N ALA A 520 6.96 -17.32 -12.93
CA ALA A 520 6.98 -15.99 -12.32
C ALA A 520 5.85 -15.06 -12.83
N SER A 521 5.43 -15.23 -14.09
CA SER A 521 4.45 -14.34 -14.75
C SER A 521 3.17 -15.04 -15.15
N TRP A 522 3.06 -16.36 -14.94
CA TRP A 522 1.90 -17.14 -15.35
C TRP A 522 1.34 -17.99 -14.21
N SER A 523 0.02 -18.00 -14.12
CA SER A 523 -0.74 -18.89 -13.25
C SER A 523 -1.85 -19.55 -14.04
N GLY A 524 -2.14 -20.81 -13.72
CA GLY A 524 -3.38 -21.45 -14.13
C GLY A 524 -4.46 -21.08 -13.12
N ALA A 525 -5.72 -21.17 -13.53
CA ALA A 525 -6.86 -20.92 -12.67
C ALA A 525 -7.93 -22.00 -12.87
N VAL A 526 -8.67 -22.30 -11.81
CA VAL A 526 -9.93 -23.04 -11.86
C VAL A 526 -10.97 -22.25 -11.11
N PHE A 527 -12.20 -22.24 -11.62
CA PHE A 527 -13.28 -21.47 -10.99
C PHE A 527 -14.63 -22.15 -11.12
N LEU A 528 -15.51 -21.79 -10.19
CA LEU A 528 -16.93 -22.11 -10.19
C LEU A 528 -17.70 -20.84 -9.87
N ASP A 529 -18.61 -20.48 -10.77
CA ASP A 529 -19.53 -19.36 -10.64
C ASP A 529 -20.95 -19.91 -10.51
N VAL A 530 -21.75 -19.33 -9.62
CA VAL A 530 -23.15 -19.69 -9.39
C VAL A 530 -23.96 -18.42 -9.21
N GLY A 531 -25.07 -18.29 -9.93
CA GLY A 531 -25.97 -17.17 -9.72
C GLY A 531 -27.05 -17.02 -10.77
N ASN A 532 -27.98 -16.10 -10.52
CA ASN A 532 -29.00 -15.70 -11.48
C ASN A 532 -29.61 -14.35 -11.06
N ALA A 533 -30.22 -13.64 -12.01
CA ALA A 533 -31.22 -12.63 -11.73
C ALA A 533 -32.61 -13.29 -11.69
N PHE A 534 -33.52 -12.79 -10.86
CA PHE A 534 -34.81 -13.45 -10.63
C PHE A 534 -35.87 -12.46 -10.15
N THR A 535 -37.13 -12.92 -10.10
CA THR A 535 -38.26 -12.18 -9.56
C THR A 535 -38.79 -12.86 -8.31
N GLY A 536 -39.01 -12.10 -7.23
CA GLY A 536 -39.63 -12.66 -6.03
C GLY A 536 -38.78 -13.78 -5.41
N SER A 537 -39.38 -14.94 -5.11
CA SER A 537 -38.66 -16.09 -4.54
C SER A 537 -38.20 -17.12 -5.56
N ASP A 538 -38.34 -16.83 -6.86
CA ASP A 538 -38.11 -17.79 -7.94
C ASP A 538 -36.63 -17.86 -8.36
N PHE A 539 -35.77 -18.30 -7.43
CA PHE A 539 -34.34 -18.40 -7.70
C PHE A 539 -33.98 -19.72 -8.40
N ASP A 540 -33.82 -19.66 -9.72
CA ASP A 540 -33.22 -20.74 -10.52
C ASP A 540 -31.70 -20.56 -10.62
N ALA A 541 -30.93 -21.37 -9.88
CA ALA A 541 -29.48 -21.20 -9.81
C ALA A 541 -28.78 -21.69 -11.09
N LYS A 542 -28.17 -20.78 -11.85
CA LYS A 542 -27.30 -21.13 -12.98
C LYS A 542 -25.86 -21.27 -12.52
N GLN A 543 -25.16 -22.24 -13.10
CA GLN A 543 -23.81 -22.59 -12.71
C GLN A 543 -22.89 -22.58 -13.92
N GLY A 544 -21.68 -22.10 -13.73
CA GLY A 544 -20.64 -22.10 -14.75
C GLY A 544 -19.29 -22.45 -14.16
N ALA A 545 -18.56 -23.36 -14.79
CA ALA A 545 -17.23 -23.77 -14.33
C ALA A 545 -16.23 -23.73 -15.47
N GLY A 546 -14.97 -23.49 -15.12
CA GLY A 546 -13.96 -23.32 -16.14
C GLY A 546 -12.52 -23.34 -15.66
N PHE A 547 -11.65 -23.21 -16.66
CA PHE A 547 -10.21 -23.13 -16.50
C PHE A 547 -9.73 -21.78 -17.02
N GLY A 548 -8.68 -21.25 -16.40
CA GLY A 548 -8.11 -19.96 -16.76
C GLY A 548 -6.60 -19.96 -16.87
N LEU A 549 -6.09 -18.98 -17.61
CA LEU A 549 -4.71 -18.55 -17.61
C LEU A 549 -4.66 -17.09 -17.14
N ARG A 550 -3.73 -16.81 -16.24
CA ARG A 550 -3.45 -15.47 -15.71
C ARG A 550 -2.05 -15.07 -16.18
N TRP A 551 -1.95 -14.02 -16.96
CA TRP A 551 -0.67 -13.48 -17.42
C TRP A 551 -0.42 -12.12 -16.79
N GLN A 552 0.68 -12.02 -16.03
CA GLN A 552 1.20 -10.76 -15.53
C GLN A 552 2.01 -10.08 -16.63
N SER A 553 1.34 -9.22 -17.41
CA SER A 553 2.00 -8.46 -18.47
C SER A 553 2.63 -7.17 -17.90
N PRO A 554 3.59 -6.55 -18.60
CA PRO A 554 4.16 -5.26 -18.19
C PRO A 554 3.15 -4.11 -18.06
N VAL A 555 1.96 -4.26 -18.64
CA VAL A 555 0.89 -3.25 -18.66
C VAL A 555 -0.29 -3.60 -17.75
N GLY A 556 -0.22 -4.72 -17.01
CA GLY A 556 -1.24 -5.18 -16.07
C GLY A 556 -1.62 -6.66 -16.24
N PRO A 557 -2.40 -7.22 -15.31
CA PRO A 557 -2.84 -8.61 -15.38
C PRO A 557 -3.89 -8.82 -16.48
N ILE A 558 -3.68 -9.89 -17.26
CA ILE A 558 -4.59 -10.37 -18.31
C ILE A 558 -5.11 -11.74 -17.91
N ARG A 559 -6.41 -11.96 -18.09
CA ARG A 559 -7.10 -13.21 -17.81
C ARG A 559 -7.65 -13.79 -19.10
N PHE A 560 -7.42 -15.08 -19.31
CA PHE A 560 -8.02 -15.86 -20.39
C PHE A 560 -8.73 -17.04 -19.74
N ASP A 561 -10.05 -17.08 -19.82
CA ASP A 561 -10.91 -18.05 -19.15
C ASP A 561 -11.71 -18.81 -20.21
N ILE A 562 -11.83 -20.12 -20.08
CA ILE A 562 -12.78 -20.93 -20.84
C ILE A 562 -13.74 -21.52 -19.84
N ALA A 563 -15.03 -21.23 -20.01
CA ALA A 563 -16.08 -21.63 -19.09
C ALA A 563 -17.20 -22.38 -19.83
N TRP A 564 -17.85 -23.29 -19.11
CA TRP A 564 -19.01 -24.03 -19.59
C TRP A 564 -20.17 -23.83 -18.61
N PRO A 565 -21.40 -23.64 -19.12
CA PRO A 565 -22.59 -23.77 -18.29
C PRO A 565 -22.70 -25.22 -17.81
N ILE A 566 -23.03 -25.41 -16.53
CA ILE A 566 -23.26 -26.73 -15.93
C ILE A 566 -24.77 -26.97 -15.86
N ASP A 567 -25.21 -28.12 -16.38
CA ASP A 567 -26.58 -28.60 -16.32
C ASP A 567 -27.64 -27.61 -16.86
N ASP A 568 -27.33 -26.88 -17.93
CA ASP A 568 -28.30 -26.01 -18.63
C ASP A 568 -28.84 -26.66 -19.91
N ALA A 569 -30.15 -26.54 -20.14
CA ALA A 569 -30.84 -27.16 -21.27
C ALA A 569 -30.77 -26.30 -22.55
N VAL A 570 -30.57 -24.99 -22.41
CA VAL A 570 -30.65 -23.98 -23.47
C VAL A 570 -29.26 -23.56 -23.92
N GLU A 571 -28.39 -23.20 -22.99
CA GLU A 571 -27.01 -22.80 -23.28
C GLU A 571 -26.08 -24.01 -23.25
N GLN A 572 -25.59 -24.42 -24.43
CA GLN A 572 -24.68 -25.55 -24.58
C GLN A 572 -23.41 -25.11 -25.31
N GLY A 573 -22.28 -25.00 -24.60
CA GLY A 573 -20.99 -24.72 -25.23
C GLY A 573 -19.94 -24.11 -24.32
N ALA A 574 -18.68 -24.19 -24.76
CA ALA A 574 -17.59 -23.47 -24.11
C ALA A 574 -17.64 -22.00 -24.54
N ARG A 575 -17.56 -21.07 -23.59
CA ARG A 575 -17.37 -19.64 -23.86
C ARG A 575 -15.97 -19.21 -23.46
N LEU A 576 -15.33 -18.44 -24.34
CA LEU A 576 -14.08 -17.77 -24.05
C LEU A 576 -14.41 -16.45 -23.33
N HIS A 577 -13.66 -16.17 -22.28
CA HIS A 577 -13.72 -14.97 -21.47
C HIS A 577 -12.33 -14.35 -21.45
N VAL A 578 -12.20 -13.07 -21.81
CA VAL A 578 -10.90 -12.38 -21.79
C VAL A 578 -11.07 -11.08 -21.03
N SER A 579 -10.18 -10.77 -20.10
CA SER A 579 -10.22 -9.48 -19.41
C SER A 579 -8.84 -8.93 -19.11
N LEU A 580 -8.72 -7.61 -19.16
CA LEU A 580 -7.55 -6.84 -18.78
C LEU A 580 -7.95 -5.80 -17.72
N GLY A 581 -7.28 -5.85 -16.56
CA GLY A 581 -7.51 -4.92 -15.45
C GLY A 581 -7.19 -5.54 -14.10
N ALA A 582 -7.00 -4.69 -13.09
CA ALA A 582 -6.73 -5.11 -11.71
C ALA A 582 -7.90 -5.88 -11.09
N ASP A 583 -7.60 -6.65 -10.05
CA ASP A 583 -8.58 -7.53 -9.43
C ASP A 583 -9.53 -6.82 -8.45
N LEU A 584 -9.11 -5.77 -7.74
CA LEU A 584 -9.91 -5.11 -6.69
C LEU A 584 -10.26 -3.64 -7.00
#